data_AF-A0A2E9ZJ61-F1
#
_entry.id   AF-A0A2E9ZJ61-F1
#
_cell.length_a   1.000
_cell.length_b   1.000
_cell.length_c   1.000
_cell.angle_alpha   90.00
_cell.angle_beta   90.00
_cell.angle_gamma   90.00
#
_symmetry.space_group_name_H-M   'P 1'
#
loop_
_entity.id
_entity.type
_entity.pdbx_description
1 polymer ?
#
loop_
_entity_poly.entity_id
_entity_poly.type
_entity_poly.pdbx_seq_one_letter_code
_entity_poly.pdbx_strand_id
1 'polypeptide(L)'
;MKKRELAGILIGAVLLVGVLSWMFTAPYLGNTGLARTPGVILGGTPTPAEADFTPLNESVRLPLLMKQSGFPPFVTYLSWVGTADGVITATHPDGALWAQHVRDHGGDGWLRIGEATYTMEAIEIFGDEAIAMMEQWAAKVGMTLDDSLYEGAAPLRDFEVFFWKPR
;
A
#
# COMPACT_ATOMS: atom_id res chain seq x y z
N MET A 1 -5.51 33.09 34.30
CA MET A 1 -4.77 32.01 33.61
C MET A 1 -3.31 32.44 33.47
N LYS A 2 -2.36 31.58 33.85
CA LYS A 2 -0.92 31.91 33.79
C LYS A 2 -0.42 31.77 32.35
N LYS A 3 0.57 32.58 31.95
CA LYS A 3 1.16 32.52 30.59
C LYS A 3 1.66 31.12 30.22
N ARG A 4 2.19 30.36 31.20
CA ARG A 4 2.63 28.97 31.02
C ARG A 4 1.49 27.99 30.75
N GLU A 5 0.33 28.18 31.40
CA GLU A 5 -0.86 27.37 31.16
C GLU A 5 -1.41 27.63 29.75
N LEU A 6 -1.48 28.91 29.34
CA LEU A 6 -1.90 29.28 27.99
C LEU A 6 -0.96 28.68 26.92
N ALA A 7 0.35 28.76 27.14
CA ALA A 7 1.33 28.18 26.23
C ALA A 7 1.18 26.64 26.13
N GLY A 8 0.97 25.95 27.24
CA GLY A 8 0.71 24.51 27.25
C GLY A 8 -0.55 24.13 26.47
N ILE A 9 -1.65 24.88 26.65
CA ILE A 9 -2.89 24.67 25.89
C ILE A 9 -2.67 24.89 24.39
N LEU A 10 -1.97 25.95 24.01
CA LEU A 10 -1.69 26.25 22.60
C LEU A 10 -0.84 25.15 21.94
N ILE A 11 0.22 24.68 22.62
CA ILE A 11 1.06 23.59 22.11
C ILE A 11 0.23 22.31 21.96
N GLY A 12 -0.57 21.97 22.97
CA GLY A 12 -1.45 20.80 22.93
C GLY A 12 -2.45 20.87 21.78
N ALA A 13 -3.07 22.03 21.56
CA ALA A 13 -4.01 22.25 20.46
C ALA A 13 -3.33 22.10 19.09
N VAL A 14 -2.13 22.66 18.91
CA VAL A 14 -1.37 22.53 17.64
C VAL A 14 -1.01 21.08 17.35
N LEU A 15 -0.52 20.33 18.35
CA LEU A 15 -0.20 18.92 18.18
C LEU A 15 -1.45 18.09 17.85
N LEU A 16 -2.56 18.33 18.55
CA LEU A 16 -3.82 17.63 18.31
C LEU A 16 -4.33 17.89 16.88
N VAL A 17 -4.35 19.15 16.44
CA VAL A 17 -4.74 19.51 15.07
C VAL A 17 -3.82 18.82 14.06
N GLY A 18 -2.50 18.81 14.30
CA GLY A 18 -1.56 18.13 13.42
C GLY A 18 -1.82 16.62 13.30
N VAL A 19 -2.03 15.93 14.42
CA VAL A 19 -2.34 14.48 14.44
C VAL A 19 -3.66 14.19 13.75
N LEU A 20 -4.72 14.95 14.06
CA LEU A 20 -6.03 14.76 13.42
C LEU A 20 -5.96 15.05 11.92
N SER A 21 -5.30 16.12 11.50
CA SER A 21 -5.09 16.43 10.09
C SER A 21 -4.39 15.28 9.38
N TRP A 22 -3.32 14.71 9.95
CA TRP A 22 -2.67 13.53 9.39
C TRP A 22 -3.62 12.31 9.34
N MET A 23 -4.28 11.96 10.44
CA MET A 23 -5.18 10.80 10.52
C MET A 23 -6.29 10.82 9.46
N PHE A 24 -6.84 12.01 9.15
CA PHE A 24 -7.93 12.16 8.19
C PHE A 24 -7.50 12.40 6.74
N THR A 25 -6.22 12.66 6.48
CA THR A 25 -5.74 12.99 5.12
C THR A 25 -4.66 12.06 4.56
N ALA A 26 -3.94 11.34 5.42
CA ALA A 26 -2.95 10.35 5.01
C ALA A 26 -3.60 8.97 4.73
N PRO A 27 -3.00 8.12 3.86
CA PRO A 27 -1.71 8.32 3.17
C PRO A 27 -1.80 9.35 2.02
N TYR A 28 -0.66 9.93 1.66
CA TYR A 28 -0.54 10.86 0.52
C TYR A 28 0.07 10.13 -0.68
N LEU A 29 -0.29 10.51 -1.90
CA LEU A 29 0.36 9.97 -3.10
C LEU A 29 1.79 10.50 -3.22
N GLY A 30 2.75 9.58 -3.31
CA GLY A 30 4.18 9.87 -3.54
C GLY A 30 5.10 8.88 -2.82
N ASN A 31 6.40 8.97 -3.07
CA ASN A 31 7.42 8.05 -2.55
C ASN A 31 8.56 8.76 -1.77
N THR A 32 8.41 10.04 -1.43
CA THR A 32 9.42 10.83 -0.70
C THR A 32 8.80 11.68 0.42
N GLY A 33 9.60 12.05 1.43
CA GLY A 33 9.18 12.94 2.52
C GLY A 33 7.91 12.49 3.24
N LEU A 34 6.98 13.42 3.47
CA LEU A 34 5.70 13.14 4.12
C LEU A 34 4.83 12.13 3.33
N ALA A 35 5.02 11.98 2.02
CA ALA A 35 4.24 11.01 1.24
C ALA A 35 4.59 9.55 1.56
N ARG A 36 5.75 9.28 2.19
CA ARG A 36 6.06 7.95 2.75
C ARG A 36 5.38 7.67 4.10
N THR A 37 4.71 8.66 4.70
CA THR A 37 4.01 8.43 5.96
C THR A 37 2.72 7.64 5.72
N PRO A 38 2.51 6.52 6.41
CA PRO A 38 1.26 5.77 6.26
C PRO A 38 0.09 6.57 6.82
N GLY A 39 -1.13 6.27 6.36
CA GLY A 39 -2.36 6.65 7.05
C GLY A 39 -2.80 5.59 8.04
N VAL A 40 -4.01 5.75 8.59
CA VAL A 40 -4.63 4.77 9.52
C VAL A 40 -6.09 4.43 9.19
N ILE A 41 -6.72 5.22 8.31
CA ILE A 41 -8.11 5.05 7.87
C ILE A 41 -8.12 4.46 6.46
N LEU A 42 -8.65 3.25 6.31
CA LEU A 42 -8.83 2.62 5.00
C LEU A 42 -10.10 3.13 4.31
N GLY A 43 -11.17 3.30 5.09
CA GLY A 43 -12.51 3.57 4.58
C GLY A 43 -13.17 2.35 3.93
N GLY A 44 -14.47 2.47 3.63
CA GLY A 44 -15.24 1.42 2.97
C GLY A 44 -15.81 0.36 3.91
N THR A 45 -16.65 -0.50 3.33
CA THR A 45 -17.17 -1.71 3.95
C THR A 45 -16.66 -2.93 3.18
N PRO A 46 -16.46 -4.09 3.83
CA PRO A 46 -16.05 -5.31 3.14
C PRO A 46 -17.00 -5.68 1.99
N THR A 47 -16.43 -5.94 0.84
CA THR A 47 -17.07 -6.42 -0.38
C THR A 47 -16.70 -7.89 -0.58
N PRO A 48 -17.61 -8.75 -1.09
CA PRO A 48 -17.24 -10.08 -1.55
C PRO A 48 -16.07 -10.01 -2.55
N ALA A 49 -15.19 -10.99 -2.51
CA ALA A 49 -14.08 -11.05 -3.47
C ALA A 49 -14.58 -11.21 -4.89
N GLU A 50 -13.88 -10.58 -5.83
CA GLU A 50 -14.12 -10.78 -7.26
C GLU A 50 -13.73 -12.20 -7.66
N ALA A 51 -14.47 -12.76 -8.63
CA ALA A 51 -14.09 -14.02 -9.26
C ALA A 51 -12.89 -13.84 -10.22
N ASP A 52 -12.64 -12.62 -10.65
CA ASP A 52 -11.53 -12.21 -11.51
C ASP A 52 -11.23 -10.72 -11.28
N PHE A 53 -10.00 -10.39 -10.88
CA PHE A 53 -9.58 -9.00 -10.64
C PHE A 53 -9.05 -8.30 -11.90
N THR A 54 -8.83 -9.02 -13.01
CA THR A 54 -8.28 -8.46 -14.26
C THR A 54 -9.11 -7.30 -14.84
N PRO A 55 -10.46 -7.31 -14.85
CA PRO A 55 -11.26 -6.17 -15.32
C PRO A 55 -11.04 -4.87 -14.53
N LEU A 56 -10.53 -4.97 -13.28
CA LEU A 56 -10.21 -3.80 -12.47
C LEU A 56 -8.98 -3.04 -12.98
N ASN A 57 -8.09 -3.68 -13.76
CA ASN A 57 -6.91 -3.03 -14.30
C ASN A 57 -7.24 -1.86 -15.24
N GLU A 58 -8.34 -1.98 -15.98
CA GLU A 58 -8.78 -0.95 -16.94
C GLU A 58 -9.69 0.09 -16.29
N SER A 59 -10.55 -0.35 -15.36
CA SER A 59 -11.55 0.50 -14.72
C SER A 59 -11.00 1.32 -13.54
N VAL A 60 -9.94 0.85 -12.88
CA VAL A 60 -9.32 1.53 -11.73
C VAL A 60 -7.85 1.86 -12.04
N ARG A 61 -7.61 3.14 -12.32
CA ARG A 61 -6.30 3.67 -12.74
C ARG A 61 -5.44 4.18 -11.57
N LEU A 62 -6.02 4.28 -10.37
CA LEU A 62 -5.34 4.79 -9.18
C LEU A 62 -4.66 3.64 -8.41
N PRO A 63 -3.62 3.95 -7.61
CA PRO A 63 -3.07 3.00 -6.64
C PRO A 63 -4.16 2.49 -5.70
N LEU A 64 -4.02 1.25 -5.26
CA LEU A 64 -4.91 0.70 -4.24
C LEU A 64 -4.48 1.18 -2.85
N LEU A 65 -5.41 1.19 -1.90
CA LEU A 65 -5.07 1.34 -0.49
C LEU A 65 -4.97 -0.05 0.14
N MET A 66 -3.87 -0.32 0.82
CA MET A 66 -3.65 -1.56 1.55
C MET A 66 -3.64 -1.27 3.05
N LYS A 67 -4.29 -2.13 3.82
CA LYS A 67 -4.21 -2.16 5.28
C LYS A 67 -3.99 -3.57 5.79
N GLN A 68 -2.88 -3.80 6.50
CA GLN A 68 -2.66 -5.07 7.19
C GLN A 68 -3.50 -5.15 8.46
N SER A 69 -3.86 -6.39 8.83
CA SER A 69 -4.39 -6.70 10.14
C SER A 69 -3.31 -6.49 11.22
N GLY A 70 -3.75 -6.32 12.47
CA GLY A 70 -2.83 -6.10 13.60
C GLY A 70 -2.43 -4.63 13.83
N PHE A 71 -1.38 -4.46 14.63
CA PHE A 71 -0.85 -3.16 15.04
C PHE A 71 0.62 -3.04 14.61
N PRO A 72 1.04 -1.89 14.04
CA PRO A 72 0.24 -0.69 13.79
C PRO A 72 -0.71 -0.84 12.57
N PRO A 73 -1.94 -0.28 12.63
CA PRO A 73 -2.97 -0.48 11.60
C PRO A 73 -2.78 0.47 10.42
N PHE A 74 -1.57 0.49 9.86
CA PHE A 74 -1.16 1.43 8.84
C PHE A 74 -1.83 1.16 7.50
N VAL A 75 -2.09 2.24 6.79
CA VAL A 75 -2.68 2.25 5.46
C VAL A 75 -1.67 2.86 4.50
N THR A 76 -1.37 2.16 3.40
CA THR A 76 -0.41 2.62 2.40
C THR A 76 -0.98 2.50 0.99
N TYR A 77 -0.51 3.34 0.07
CA TYR A 77 -0.77 3.16 -1.34
C TYR A 77 0.17 2.13 -1.93
N LEU A 78 -0.36 1.20 -2.72
CA LEU A 78 0.44 0.26 -3.51
C LEU A 78 0.08 0.37 -5.00
N SER A 79 1.12 0.29 -5.83
CA SER A 79 0.94 -0.09 -7.23
C SER A 79 0.54 -1.56 -7.31
N TRP A 80 -0.30 -1.90 -8.28
CA TRP A 80 -0.94 -3.20 -8.29
C TRP A 80 -1.35 -3.64 -9.70
N VAL A 81 -1.52 -4.94 -9.89
CA VAL A 81 -2.14 -5.57 -11.07
C VAL A 81 -3.14 -6.63 -10.62
N GLY A 82 -4.36 -6.58 -11.14
CA GLY A 82 -5.36 -7.63 -10.94
C GLY A 82 -5.13 -8.81 -11.88
N THR A 83 -5.32 -10.02 -11.36
CA THR A 83 -5.24 -11.31 -12.05
C THR A 83 -6.54 -12.07 -11.83
N ALA A 84 -6.71 -13.21 -12.51
CA ALA A 84 -7.86 -14.09 -12.28
C ALA A 84 -7.96 -14.56 -10.82
N ASP A 85 -6.83 -14.78 -10.15
CA ASP A 85 -6.79 -15.44 -8.84
C ASP A 85 -6.52 -14.47 -7.67
N GLY A 86 -6.28 -13.19 -7.94
CA GLY A 86 -5.88 -12.23 -6.92
C GLY A 86 -5.18 -10.99 -7.47
N VAL A 87 -4.38 -10.35 -6.62
CA VAL A 87 -3.72 -9.07 -6.93
C VAL A 87 -2.21 -9.14 -6.71
N ILE A 88 -1.44 -8.75 -7.71
CA ILE A 88 0.02 -8.60 -7.62
C ILE A 88 0.32 -7.18 -7.14
N THR A 89 1.19 -7.05 -6.15
CA THR A 89 1.82 -5.79 -5.73
C THR A 89 3.33 -5.98 -5.69
N ALA A 90 4.09 -4.90 -5.89
CA ALA A 90 5.54 -4.95 -5.86
C ALA A 90 6.11 -3.72 -5.16
N THR A 91 7.26 -3.87 -4.52
CA THR A 91 7.98 -2.76 -3.89
C THR A 91 9.48 -2.84 -4.15
N HIS A 92 10.11 -1.67 -4.13
CA HIS A 92 11.56 -1.56 -4.25
C HIS A 92 12.21 -2.27 -3.05
N PRO A 93 13.36 -2.95 -3.21
CA PRO A 93 14.03 -3.66 -2.13
C PRO A 93 14.77 -2.69 -1.17
N ASP A 94 14.05 -1.71 -0.60
CA ASP A 94 14.55 -0.73 0.35
C ASP A 94 14.09 -0.97 1.80
N GLY A 95 13.50 -2.13 2.08
CA GLY A 95 12.99 -2.47 3.40
C GLY A 95 11.67 -1.77 3.72
N ALA A 96 10.74 -1.75 2.77
CA ALA A 96 9.43 -1.16 2.94
C ALA A 96 8.73 -1.72 4.20
N LEU A 97 8.28 -0.82 5.09
CA LEU A 97 7.70 -1.20 6.38
C LEU A 97 6.55 -2.21 6.26
N TRP A 98 5.69 -2.04 5.25
CA TRP A 98 4.55 -2.92 5.04
C TRP A 98 4.97 -4.33 4.60
N ALA A 99 6.00 -4.44 3.75
CA ALA A 99 6.56 -5.71 3.29
C ALA A 99 7.17 -6.46 4.49
N GLN A 100 7.93 -5.76 5.32
CA GLN A 100 8.44 -6.32 6.57
C GLN A 100 7.31 -6.78 7.51
N HIS A 101 6.22 -6.01 7.60
CA HIS A 101 5.07 -6.37 8.41
C HIS A 101 4.40 -7.67 7.92
N VAL A 102 4.34 -7.93 6.60
CA VAL A 102 3.83 -9.20 6.05
C VAL A 102 4.67 -10.36 6.56
N ARG A 103 6.00 -10.21 6.50
CA ARG A 103 6.95 -11.25 6.94
C ARG A 103 6.88 -11.53 8.43
N ASP A 104 6.75 -10.49 9.23
CA ASP A 104 6.83 -10.58 10.69
C ASP A 104 5.51 -11.00 11.35
N HIS A 105 4.36 -10.65 10.77
CA HIS A 105 3.06 -10.79 11.42
C HIS A 105 1.99 -11.49 10.56
N GLY A 106 2.35 -11.93 9.35
CA GLY A 106 1.45 -12.56 8.39
C GLY A 106 0.82 -11.58 7.41
N GLY A 107 0.19 -12.14 6.37
CA GLY A 107 -0.33 -11.39 5.23
C GLY A 107 -1.76 -10.89 5.35
N ASP A 108 -2.49 -11.27 6.40
CA ASP A 108 -3.90 -10.94 6.55
C ASP A 108 -4.16 -9.44 6.53
N GLY A 109 -5.11 -9.00 5.71
CA GLY A 109 -5.46 -7.59 5.60
C GLY A 109 -6.60 -7.29 4.63
N TRP A 110 -6.60 -6.05 4.14
CA TRP A 110 -7.59 -5.54 3.20
C TRP A 110 -6.93 -4.76 2.07
N LEU A 111 -7.48 -4.94 0.87
CA LEU A 111 -7.18 -4.11 -0.29
C LEU A 111 -8.43 -3.33 -0.69
N ARG A 112 -8.32 -2.00 -0.71
CA ARG A 112 -9.36 -1.13 -1.25
C ARG A 112 -8.96 -0.68 -2.66
N ILE A 113 -9.72 -1.15 -3.64
CA ILE A 113 -9.50 -0.90 -5.08
C ILE A 113 -10.73 -0.14 -5.59
N GLY A 114 -10.54 1.13 -5.95
CA GLY A 114 -11.66 2.03 -6.21
C GLY A 114 -12.54 2.15 -4.97
N GLU A 115 -13.82 1.81 -5.10
CA GLU A 115 -14.79 1.88 -4.00
C GLU A 115 -14.93 0.59 -3.20
N ALA A 116 -14.47 -0.54 -3.73
CA ALA A 116 -14.60 -1.87 -3.12
C ALA A 116 -13.45 -2.17 -2.16
N THR A 117 -13.74 -2.91 -1.09
CA THR A 117 -12.75 -3.29 -0.06
C THR A 117 -12.76 -4.79 0.14
N TYR A 118 -11.71 -5.47 -0.29
CA TYR A 118 -11.61 -6.93 -0.27
C TYR A 118 -10.79 -7.40 0.92
N THR A 119 -11.22 -8.50 1.55
CA THR A 119 -10.43 -9.19 2.57
C THR A 119 -9.44 -10.12 1.87
N MET A 120 -8.16 -9.96 2.17
CA MET A 120 -7.09 -10.60 1.41
C MET A 120 -5.97 -11.08 2.34
N GLU A 121 -5.15 -12.00 1.85
CA GLU A 121 -3.90 -12.44 2.47
C GLU A 121 -2.73 -12.20 1.51
N ALA A 122 -1.73 -11.42 1.95
CA ALA A 122 -0.49 -11.20 1.21
C ALA A 122 0.51 -12.35 1.40
N ILE A 123 1.06 -12.83 0.29
CA ILE A 123 2.07 -13.87 0.27
C ILE A 123 3.26 -13.31 -0.51
N GLU A 124 4.44 -13.31 0.10
CA GLU A 124 5.66 -12.94 -0.61
C GLU A 124 6.07 -14.06 -1.58
N ILE A 125 6.40 -13.67 -2.81
CA ILE A 125 6.73 -14.57 -3.90
C ILE A 125 8.21 -14.40 -4.26
N PHE A 126 8.88 -15.51 -4.57
CA PHE A 126 10.31 -15.56 -4.85
C PHE A 126 10.62 -16.32 -6.14
N GLY A 127 11.84 -16.13 -6.66
CA GLY A 127 12.36 -16.90 -7.80
C GLY A 127 11.61 -16.62 -9.11
N ASP A 128 11.51 -17.63 -9.97
CA ASP A 128 10.93 -17.49 -11.31
C ASP A 128 9.47 -17.04 -11.29
N GLU A 129 8.71 -17.43 -10.26
CA GLU A 129 7.32 -16.99 -10.09
C GLU A 129 7.24 -15.48 -9.83
N ALA A 130 8.15 -14.94 -9.03
CA ALA A 130 8.23 -13.50 -8.78
C ALA A 130 8.56 -12.74 -10.07
N ILE A 131 9.48 -13.25 -10.88
CA ILE A 131 9.83 -12.68 -12.17
C ILE A 131 8.62 -12.66 -13.11
N ALA A 132 7.89 -13.77 -13.24
CA ALA A 132 6.70 -13.85 -14.09
C ALA A 132 5.58 -12.90 -13.63
N MET A 133 5.39 -12.74 -12.33
CA MET A 133 4.44 -11.75 -11.79
C MET A 133 4.93 -10.31 -12.04
N MET A 134 6.23 -10.08 -11.93
CA MET A 134 6.81 -8.77 -12.17
C MET A 134 6.75 -8.36 -13.66
N GLU A 135 6.81 -9.31 -14.58
CA GLU A 135 6.57 -9.06 -16.02
C GLU A 135 5.14 -8.55 -16.25
N GLN A 136 4.14 -9.16 -15.61
CA GLN A 136 2.75 -8.68 -15.69
C GLN A 136 2.61 -7.28 -15.08
N TRP A 137 3.31 -7.03 -13.97
CA TRP A 137 3.33 -5.72 -13.34
C TRP A 137 3.97 -4.65 -14.24
N ALA A 138 5.13 -4.96 -14.82
CA ALA A 138 5.87 -4.07 -15.71
C ALA A 138 5.05 -3.78 -16.98
N ALA A 139 4.40 -4.79 -17.55
CA ALA A 139 3.52 -4.63 -18.71
C ALA A 139 2.37 -3.64 -18.44
N LYS A 140 1.76 -3.65 -17.24
CA LYS A 140 0.69 -2.71 -16.88
C LYS A 140 1.14 -1.25 -16.94
N VAL A 141 2.40 -0.97 -16.62
CA VAL A 141 2.98 0.38 -16.63
C VAL A 141 3.81 0.68 -17.89
N GLY A 142 3.84 -0.25 -18.86
CA GLY A 142 4.57 -0.08 -20.12
C GLY A 142 6.09 -0.11 -19.96
N MET A 143 6.60 -0.82 -18.96
CA MET A 143 8.03 -0.97 -18.67
C MET A 143 8.48 -2.42 -18.89
N THR A 144 9.79 -2.61 -18.97
CA THR A 144 10.46 -3.91 -19.00
C THR A 144 11.13 -4.19 -17.65
N LEU A 145 11.52 -5.44 -17.41
CA LEU A 145 12.18 -5.83 -16.16
C LEU A 145 13.54 -5.14 -15.92
N ASP A 146 14.19 -4.67 -16.99
CA ASP A 146 15.48 -3.97 -16.93
C ASP A 146 15.35 -2.48 -16.68
N ASP A 147 14.14 -1.94 -16.74
CA ASP A 147 13.90 -0.53 -16.46
C ASP A 147 13.85 -0.27 -14.96
N SER A 148 14.19 0.96 -14.57
CA SER A 148 14.02 1.46 -13.21
C SER A 148 12.73 2.27 -13.11
N LEU A 149 11.91 2.03 -12.09
CA LEU A 149 10.62 2.73 -11.91
C LEU A 149 10.77 4.26 -11.77
N TYR A 150 11.87 4.70 -11.17
CA TYR A 150 12.24 6.10 -11.00
C TYR A 150 13.77 6.22 -10.95
N GLU A 151 14.30 7.43 -11.12
CA GLU A 151 15.74 7.68 -11.08
C GLU A 151 16.34 7.20 -9.75
N GLY A 152 17.36 6.34 -9.84
CA GLY A 152 18.01 5.74 -8.67
C GLY A 152 17.31 4.50 -8.10
N ALA A 153 16.15 4.09 -8.64
CA ALA A 153 15.54 2.81 -8.29
C ALA A 153 16.35 1.63 -8.86
N ALA A 154 16.23 0.47 -8.20
CA ALA A 154 16.72 -0.78 -8.74
C ALA A 154 15.92 -1.13 -10.02
N PRO A 155 16.48 -1.98 -10.90
CA PRO A 155 15.71 -2.59 -11.97
C PRO A 155 14.46 -3.30 -11.43
N LEU A 156 13.37 -3.30 -12.21
CA LEU A 156 12.12 -3.96 -11.82
C LEU A 156 12.30 -5.46 -11.51
N ARG A 157 13.24 -6.15 -12.17
CA ARG A 157 13.60 -7.56 -11.86
C ARG A 157 14.03 -7.81 -10.41
N ASP A 158 14.47 -6.77 -9.70
CA ASP A 158 14.97 -6.88 -8.32
C ASP A 158 13.92 -6.46 -7.29
N PHE A 159 12.69 -6.15 -7.71
CA PHE A 159 11.62 -5.74 -6.81
C PHE A 159 11.09 -6.94 -6.00
N GLU A 160 10.68 -6.65 -4.76
CA GLU A 160 10.02 -7.60 -3.88
C GLU A 160 8.55 -7.74 -4.31
N VAL A 161 8.10 -8.97 -4.57
CA VAL A 161 6.78 -9.25 -5.15
C VAL A 161 5.87 -9.90 -4.12
N PHE A 162 4.64 -9.41 -4.02
CA PHE A 162 3.62 -9.93 -3.11
C PHE A 162 2.33 -10.21 -3.87
N PHE A 163 1.81 -11.42 -3.71
CA PHE A 163 0.53 -11.83 -4.25
C PHE A 163 -0.54 -11.84 -3.16
N TRP A 164 -1.66 -11.18 -3.42
CA TRP A 164 -2.78 -11.06 -2.51
C TRP A 164 -3.91 -11.98 -2.94
N LYS A 165 -4.22 -12.97 -2.10
CA LYS A 165 -5.30 -13.93 -2.33
C LYS A 165 -6.56 -13.52 -1.57
N PRO A 166 -7.75 -13.62 -2.18
CA PRO A 166 -9.01 -13.52 -1.45
C PRO A 166 -9.11 -14.51 -0.29
N ARG A 167 -9.77 -14.08 0.79
CA ARG A 167 -10.04 -14.88 1.99
C ARG A 167 -11.52 -14.96 2.33
#